data_AF-A0A7K1SGL7-F1
#
_entry.id   AF-A0A7K1SGL7-F1
#
_cell.length_a   1.000
_cell.length_b   1.000
_cell.length_c   1.000
_cell.angle_alpha   90.00
_cell.angle_beta   90.00
_cell.angle_gamma   90.00
#
_symmetry.space_group_name_H-M   'P 1'
#
loop_
_entity.id
_entity.type
_entity.pdbx_description
1 polymer ?
#
loop_
_entity_poly.entity_id
_entity_poly.type
_entity_poly.pdbx_seq_one_letter_code
_entity_poly.pdbx_strand_id
1 'polypeptide(L)'
;MINYRFYPSLLNVFSRYLAGGNLSAQELINSINRVPTPTTAAQERGISFEEAIVKGTNEDRFDAEIVKKVRKLLPRPIVDTQVYCQWELDDVLFYGYVDLIGKFKAVDLKTTASYQPGRYVHNHQNLYLHALKRKGIKLMEYVITDFSDVYVESYTLTHPIDKQLEEIRLFKTFLEEHRPLITDKKIFVAPGEDTDARRRPMSQ
;
A
#
# COMPACT_ATOMS: atom_id res chain seq x y z
N MET A 1 14.33 19.42 -2.09
CA MET A 1 13.98 19.26 -0.66
C MET A 1 12.65 18.54 -0.62
N ILE A 2 12.47 17.57 0.26
CA ILE A 2 11.18 16.87 0.42
C ILE A 2 10.24 17.80 1.19
N ASN A 3 9.05 18.02 0.63
CA ASN A 3 7.98 18.84 1.20
C ASN A 3 6.79 17.99 1.65
N TYR A 4 6.60 16.80 1.06
CA TYR A 4 5.46 15.94 1.32
C TYR A 4 5.88 14.50 1.63
N ARG A 5 5.13 13.81 2.49
CA ARG A 5 5.27 12.35 2.68
C ARG A 5 3.96 11.65 2.35
N PHE A 6 3.98 10.77 1.36
CA PHE A 6 2.80 10.03 0.91
C PHE A 6 2.99 8.52 1.06
N TYR A 7 1.89 7.81 1.25
CA TYR A 7 1.86 6.36 1.34
C TYR A 7 0.71 5.80 0.49
N PRO A 8 0.85 4.59 -0.06
CA PRO A 8 -0.02 4.14 -1.14
C PRO A 8 -1.49 4.02 -0.77
N SER A 9 -1.84 3.62 0.46
CA SER A 9 -3.26 3.54 0.85
C SER A 9 -3.94 4.91 0.86
N LEU A 10 -3.24 5.98 1.21
CA LEU A 10 -3.75 7.36 1.12
C LEU A 10 -3.95 7.78 -0.34
N LEU A 11 -2.96 7.53 -1.21
CA LEU A 11 -3.07 7.86 -2.63
C LEU A 11 -4.17 7.04 -3.33
N ASN A 12 -4.36 5.78 -2.94
CA ASN A 12 -5.48 4.96 -3.41
C ASN A 12 -6.84 5.50 -2.94
N VAL A 13 -6.93 6.12 -1.76
CA VAL A 13 -8.14 6.85 -1.33
C VAL A 13 -8.37 8.07 -2.23
N PHE A 14 -7.32 8.82 -2.53
CA PHE A 14 -7.40 9.98 -3.43
C PHE A 14 -7.81 9.60 -4.86
N SER A 15 -7.27 8.49 -5.41
CA SER A 15 -7.70 7.98 -6.72
C SER A 15 -9.20 7.66 -6.76
N ARG A 16 -9.77 7.11 -5.67
CA ARG A 16 -11.22 6.86 -5.57
C ARG A 16 -12.03 8.16 -5.49
N TYR A 17 -11.50 9.20 -4.85
CA TYR A 17 -12.09 10.55 -4.85
C TYR A 17 -12.12 11.12 -6.28
N LEU A 18 -11.00 11.07 -7.00
CA LEU A 18 -10.91 11.56 -8.38
C LEU A 18 -11.81 10.82 -9.36
N ALA A 19 -12.05 9.52 -9.14
CA ALA A 19 -12.96 8.73 -9.96
C ALA A 19 -14.43 9.15 -9.82
N GLY A 20 -14.77 10.11 -8.94
CA GLY A 20 -16.12 10.67 -8.81
C GLY A 20 -17.12 9.71 -8.16
N GLY A 21 -16.65 8.71 -7.42
CA GLY A 21 -17.50 7.76 -6.72
C GLY A 21 -18.10 8.30 -5.41
N ASN A 22 -18.43 7.39 -4.50
CA ASN A 22 -19.06 7.68 -3.20
C ASN A 22 -18.08 8.19 -2.12
N LEU A 23 -17.12 9.05 -2.48
CA LEU A 23 -16.16 9.61 -1.53
C LEU A 23 -16.18 11.14 -1.63
N SER A 24 -16.68 11.80 -0.60
CA SER A 24 -16.72 13.26 -0.51
C SER A 24 -15.34 13.84 -0.17
N ALA A 25 -15.17 15.15 -0.43
CA ALA A 25 -13.95 15.86 -0.05
C ALA A 25 -13.71 15.82 1.46
N GLN A 26 -14.77 15.89 2.28
CA GLN A 26 -14.64 15.80 3.74
C GLN A 26 -14.18 14.41 4.20
N GLU A 27 -14.66 13.33 3.57
CA GLU A 27 -14.20 11.96 3.89
C GLU A 27 -12.74 11.74 3.47
N LEU A 28 -12.33 12.34 2.35
CA LEU A 28 -10.92 12.36 1.95
C LEU A 28 -10.07 13.13 2.97
N ILE A 29 -10.49 14.32 3.39
CA ILE A 29 -9.80 15.11 4.44
C ILE A 29 -9.70 14.33 5.74
N ASN A 30 -10.77 13.65 6.15
CA ASN A 30 -10.76 12.78 7.34
C ASN A 30 -9.73 11.65 7.19
N SER A 31 -9.62 11.06 5.99
CA SER A 31 -8.63 10.03 5.69
C SER A 31 -7.19 10.58 5.72
N ILE A 32 -6.95 11.78 5.17
CA ILE A 32 -5.65 12.48 5.24
C ILE A 32 -5.28 12.74 6.70
N ASN A 33 -6.25 13.16 7.51
CA ASN A 33 -6.07 13.47 8.93
C ASN A 33 -6.02 12.23 9.84
N ARG A 34 -6.11 11.02 9.26
CA ARG A 34 -6.17 9.74 9.99
C ARG A 34 -7.24 9.73 11.08
N VAL A 35 -8.39 10.35 10.81
CA VAL A 35 -9.56 10.25 11.69
C VAL A 35 -9.90 8.76 11.83
N PRO A 36 -9.90 8.20 13.06
CA PRO A 36 -10.14 6.78 13.26
C PRO A 36 -11.50 6.36 12.68
N THR A 37 -11.50 5.24 11.98
CA THR A 37 -12.72 4.59 11.50
C THR A 37 -12.82 3.21 12.14
N PRO A 38 -14.03 2.72 12.46
CA PRO A 38 -14.20 1.37 12.97
C PRO A 38 -13.65 0.35 11.97
N THR A 39 -12.93 -0.65 12.49
CA THR A 39 -12.50 -1.78 11.65
C THR A 39 -13.72 -2.60 11.28
N THR A 40 -13.95 -2.79 9.98
CA THR A 40 -15.04 -3.63 9.49
C THR A 40 -14.67 -5.12 9.60
N ALA A 41 -15.67 -6.00 9.68
CA ALA A 41 -15.44 -7.45 9.69
C ALA A 41 -14.64 -7.94 8.46
N ALA A 42 -14.80 -7.28 7.30
CA ALA A 42 -14.04 -7.59 6.10
C ALA A 42 -12.55 -7.24 6.24
N GLN A 43 -12.23 -6.09 6.86
CA GLN A 43 -10.85 -5.69 7.14
C GLN A 43 -10.21 -6.62 8.19
N GLU A 44 -10.94 -6.93 9.26
CA GLU A 44 -10.46 -7.85 10.31
C GLU A 44 -10.18 -9.25 9.73
N ARG A 45 -11.08 -9.76 8.88
CA ARG A 45 -10.88 -11.04 8.18
C ARG A 45 -9.66 -11.00 7.28
N GLY A 46 -9.43 -9.90 6.57
CA GLY A 46 -8.24 -9.70 5.73
C GLY A 46 -6.94 -9.73 6.54
N ILE A 47 -6.89 -8.97 7.64
CA ILE A 47 -5.73 -8.94 8.56
C ILE A 47 -5.48 -10.34 9.13
N SER A 48 -6.52 -11.01 9.63
CA SER A 48 -6.38 -12.36 10.18
C SER A 48 -5.93 -13.38 9.12
N PHE A 49 -6.33 -13.21 7.85
CA PHE A 49 -5.88 -14.08 6.78
C PHE A 49 -4.41 -13.86 6.45
N GLU A 50 -3.95 -12.61 6.37
CA GLU A 50 -2.54 -12.28 6.19
C GLU A 50 -1.67 -12.91 7.29
N GLU A 51 -2.08 -12.78 8.56
CA GLU A 51 -1.38 -13.40 9.68
C GLU A 51 -1.36 -14.93 9.61
N ALA A 52 -2.45 -15.56 9.21
CA ALA A 52 -2.50 -17.00 8.99
C ALA A 52 -1.51 -17.44 7.89
N ILE A 53 -1.45 -16.71 6.77
CA ILE A 53 -0.54 -17.03 5.67
C ILE A 53 0.93 -16.87 6.08
N VAL A 54 1.26 -15.75 6.73
CA VAL A 54 2.65 -15.36 7.04
C VAL A 54 3.19 -16.02 8.30
N LYS A 55 2.39 -16.08 9.38
CA LYS A 55 2.82 -16.55 10.72
C LYS A 55 2.33 -17.95 11.05
N GLY A 56 1.37 -18.48 10.31
CA GLY A 56 0.75 -19.78 10.59
C GLY A 56 -0.20 -19.79 11.79
N THR A 57 -0.78 -18.64 12.12
CA THR A 57 -1.67 -18.48 13.28
C THR A 57 -3.14 -18.56 12.86
N ASN A 58 -3.97 -19.30 13.61
CA ASN A 58 -5.42 -19.41 13.39
C ASN A 58 -5.80 -19.86 11.96
N GLU A 59 -5.02 -20.75 11.35
CA GLU A 59 -5.26 -21.24 9.99
C GLU A 59 -6.58 -22.02 9.86
N ASP A 60 -7.00 -22.66 10.95
CA ASP A 60 -8.24 -23.44 11.06
C ASP A 60 -9.51 -22.60 10.81
N ARG A 61 -9.39 -21.27 10.86
CA ARG A 61 -10.47 -20.32 10.50
C ARG A 61 -10.68 -20.16 8.99
N PHE A 62 -9.79 -20.70 8.16
CA PHE A 62 -9.80 -20.54 6.71
C PHE A 62 -9.79 -21.89 5.99
N ASP A 63 -10.26 -21.90 4.75
CA ASP A 63 -10.19 -23.10 3.90
C ASP A 63 -8.72 -23.49 3.66
N ALA A 64 -8.37 -24.73 4.03
CA ALA A 64 -7.01 -25.24 3.95
C ALA A 64 -6.46 -25.28 2.52
N GLU A 65 -7.29 -25.52 1.51
CA GLU A 65 -6.86 -25.50 0.11
C GLU A 65 -6.61 -24.07 -0.37
N ILE A 66 -7.38 -23.07 0.10
CA ILE A 66 -7.09 -21.65 -0.17
C ILE A 66 -5.75 -21.25 0.46
N VAL A 67 -5.54 -21.57 1.74
CA VAL A 67 -4.28 -21.29 2.45
C VAL A 67 -3.09 -21.90 1.70
N LYS A 68 -3.21 -23.17 1.30
CA LYS A 68 -2.19 -23.90 0.53
C LYS A 68 -1.95 -23.30 -0.86
N LYS A 69 -2.99 -22.89 -1.58
CA LYS A 69 -2.88 -22.21 -2.88
C LYS A 69 -2.12 -20.89 -2.74
N VAL A 70 -2.47 -20.04 -1.76
CA VAL A 70 -1.76 -18.77 -1.51
C VAL A 70 -0.29 -19.01 -1.16
N ARG A 71 0.01 -19.94 -0.25
CA ARG A 71 1.40 -20.28 0.14
C ARG A 71 2.26 -20.81 -1.01
N LYS A 72 1.66 -21.42 -2.03
CA LYS A 72 2.39 -21.84 -3.24
C LYS A 72 2.85 -20.67 -4.10
N LEU A 73 2.19 -19.52 -4.00
CA LEU A 73 2.49 -18.32 -4.79
C LEU A 73 3.46 -17.37 -4.10
N LEU A 74 3.67 -17.52 -2.78
CA LEU A 74 4.64 -16.73 -2.04
C LEU A 74 6.07 -16.88 -2.59
N PRO A 75 6.94 -15.87 -2.41
CA PRO A 75 8.33 -15.97 -2.84
C PRO A 75 9.06 -17.15 -2.17
N ARG A 76 9.99 -17.79 -2.90
CA ARG A 76 10.82 -18.88 -2.37
C ARG A 76 12.30 -18.63 -2.71
N PRO A 77 13.18 -18.40 -1.72
CA PRO A 77 12.85 -18.16 -0.31
C PRO A 77 12.08 -16.83 -0.12
N ILE A 78 11.28 -16.75 0.95
CA ILE A 78 10.89 -15.46 1.52
C ILE A 78 12.17 -14.88 2.13
N VAL A 79 12.57 -13.70 1.65
CA VAL A 79 13.78 -13.01 2.12
C VAL A 79 13.46 -12.19 3.36
N ASP A 80 12.32 -11.49 3.37
CA ASP A 80 11.89 -10.66 4.48
C ASP A 80 10.36 -10.40 4.40
N THR A 81 9.77 -9.99 5.51
CA THR A 81 8.33 -9.67 5.64
C THR A 81 8.14 -8.27 6.23
N GLN A 82 7.03 -7.60 5.91
CA GLN A 82 6.71 -6.26 6.40
C GLN A 82 7.88 -5.28 6.13
N VAL A 83 8.31 -5.24 4.87
CA VAL A 83 9.52 -4.54 4.45
C VAL A 83 9.23 -3.07 4.22
N TYR A 84 9.82 -2.23 5.06
CA TYR A 84 9.83 -0.80 4.82
C TYR A 84 10.58 -0.46 3.53
N CYS A 85 9.97 0.40 2.72
CA CYS A 85 10.62 0.96 1.54
C CYS A 85 10.20 2.42 1.34
N GLN A 86 11.09 3.18 0.69
CA GLN A 86 10.84 4.57 0.34
C GLN A 86 11.47 4.93 -1.00
N TRP A 87 10.85 5.88 -1.67
CA TRP A 87 11.29 6.44 -2.94
C TRP A 87 11.06 7.95 -2.93
N GLU A 88 12.14 8.69 -3.18
CA GLU A 88 12.06 10.13 -3.41
C GLU A 88 11.66 10.40 -4.86
N LEU A 89 10.56 11.13 -5.03
CA LEU A 89 9.99 11.57 -6.28
C LEU A 89 9.81 13.09 -6.20
N ASP A 90 10.72 13.84 -6.83
CA ASP A 90 10.77 15.29 -6.73
C ASP A 90 10.80 15.80 -5.27
N ASP A 91 9.73 16.47 -4.84
CA ASP A 91 9.53 17.00 -3.49
C ASP A 91 8.65 16.08 -2.61
N VAL A 92 8.39 14.85 -3.05
CA VAL A 92 7.60 13.84 -2.35
C VAL A 92 8.48 12.69 -1.91
N LEU A 93 8.36 12.30 -0.65
CA LEU A 93 8.81 11.01 -0.17
C LEU A 93 7.63 10.04 -0.17
N PHE A 94 7.64 9.12 -1.13
CA PHE A 94 6.71 7.99 -1.14
C PHE A 94 7.26 6.87 -0.26
N TYR A 95 6.48 6.37 0.69
CA TYR A 95 6.93 5.32 1.61
C TYR A 95 5.82 4.35 1.98
N GLY A 96 6.21 3.18 2.48
CA GLY A 96 5.26 2.19 2.99
C GLY A 96 5.92 0.87 3.36
N TYR A 97 5.07 -0.14 3.55
CA TYR A 97 5.46 -1.49 3.88
C TYR A 97 4.91 -2.44 2.80
N VAL A 98 5.76 -3.36 2.34
CA VAL A 98 5.40 -4.48 1.47
C VAL A 98 5.32 -5.73 2.32
N ASP A 99 4.28 -6.55 2.12
CA ASP A 99 4.03 -7.71 2.98
C ASP A 99 5.18 -8.72 2.95
N LEU A 100 5.64 -9.09 1.75
CA LEU A 100 6.77 -10.01 1.59
C LEU A 100 7.68 -9.59 0.43
N ILE A 101 8.97 -9.87 0.57
CA ILE A 101 9.91 -9.84 -0.56
C ILE A 101 10.63 -11.18 -0.69
N GLY A 102 10.91 -11.58 -1.93
CA GLY A 102 11.90 -12.60 -2.28
C GLY A 102 13.16 -11.98 -2.86
N LYS A 103 13.92 -12.76 -3.62
CA LYS A 103 15.13 -12.26 -4.32
C LYS A 103 14.82 -11.38 -5.54
N PHE A 104 13.66 -11.58 -6.17
CA PHE A 104 13.30 -10.93 -7.44
C PHE A 104 11.93 -10.24 -7.43
N LYS A 105 11.01 -10.68 -6.56
CA LYS A 105 9.64 -10.18 -6.51
C LYS A 105 9.25 -9.71 -5.11
N ALA A 106 8.41 -8.68 -5.08
CA ALA A 106 7.61 -8.26 -3.93
C ALA A 106 6.22 -8.88 -4.06
N VAL A 107 5.62 -9.27 -2.94
CA VAL A 107 4.27 -9.82 -2.86
C VAL A 107 3.47 -9.02 -1.85
N ASP A 108 2.27 -8.61 -2.26
CA ASP A 108 1.23 -8.08 -1.39
C ASP A 108 0.06 -9.07 -1.33
N LEU A 109 -0.41 -9.35 -0.11
CA LEU A 109 -1.54 -10.22 0.13
C LEU A 109 -2.82 -9.38 0.15
N LYS A 110 -3.82 -9.81 -0.61
CA LYS A 110 -5.09 -9.08 -0.74
C LYS A 110 -6.27 -10.01 -0.55
N THR A 111 -7.25 -9.53 0.21
CA THR A 111 -8.55 -10.18 0.32
C THR A 111 -9.64 -9.25 -0.23
N THR A 112 -10.64 -9.82 -0.87
CA THR A 112 -11.81 -9.07 -1.38
C THR A 112 -13.07 -9.91 -1.22
N ALA A 113 -14.25 -9.29 -1.29
CA ALA A 113 -15.50 -10.05 -1.35
C ALA A 113 -15.74 -10.67 -2.74
N SER A 114 -15.23 -10.01 -3.78
CA SER A 114 -15.27 -10.47 -5.17
C SER A 114 -14.10 -9.86 -5.92
N TYR A 115 -13.35 -10.70 -6.64
CA TYR A 115 -12.24 -10.27 -7.47
C TYR A 115 -12.70 -9.97 -8.90
N GLN A 116 -12.06 -8.98 -9.52
CA GLN A 116 -12.23 -8.62 -10.93
C GLN A 116 -10.83 -8.40 -11.52
N PRO A 117 -10.52 -8.95 -12.71
CA PRO A 117 -9.22 -8.75 -13.35
C PRO A 117 -8.88 -7.28 -13.57
N GLY A 118 -7.61 -6.93 -13.31
CA GLY A 118 -7.10 -5.57 -13.52
C GLY A 118 -7.39 -4.61 -12.37
N ARG A 119 -7.77 -5.14 -11.20
CA ARG A 119 -8.11 -4.35 -10.00
C ARG A 119 -6.94 -3.53 -9.49
N TYR A 120 -5.70 -3.99 -9.70
CA TYR A 120 -4.50 -3.34 -9.17
C TYR A 120 -3.63 -2.65 -10.23
N VAL A 121 -4.12 -2.51 -11.47
CA VAL A 121 -3.38 -1.88 -12.59
C VAL A 121 -2.89 -0.48 -12.22
N HIS A 122 -3.73 0.30 -11.55
CA HIS A 122 -3.42 1.68 -11.15
C HIS A 122 -3.20 1.83 -9.64
N ASN A 123 -2.97 0.73 -8.93
CA ASN A 123 -2.73 0.80 -7.50
C ASN A 123 -1.36 1.45 -7.21
N HIS A 124 -1.29 2.36 -6.26
CA HIS A 124 -0.05 3.06 -5.91
C HIS A 124 1.01 2.15 -5.27
N GLN A 125 0.65 0.95 -4.80
CA GLN A 125 1.65 -0.02 -4.33
C GLN A 125 2.56 -0.52 -5.46
N ASN A 126 2.18 -0.35 -6.74
CA ASN A 126 3.09 -0.60 -7.87
C ASN A 126 4.35 0.28 -7.80
N LEU A 127 4.28 1.46 -7.17
CA LEU A 127 5.42 2.35 -6.98
C LEU A 127 6.48 1.79 -6.04
N TYR A 128 6.16 0.76 -5.23
CA TYR A 128 7.15 0.07 -4.41
C TYR A 128 8.30 -0.53 -5.24
N LEU A 129 8.09 -0.86 -6.52
CA LEU A 129 9.17 -1.31 -7.38
C LEU A 129 10.27 -0.27 -7.57
N HIS A 130 9.92 1.02 -7.61
CA HIS A 130 10.90 2.09 -7.72
C HIS A 130 11.70 2.25 -6.42
N ALA A 131 11.07 1.99 -5.26
CA ALA A 131 11.71 1.97 -3.96
C ALA A 131 12.63 0.74 -3.78
N LEU A 132 12.25 -0.41 -4.36
CA LEU A 132 12.91 -1.70 -4.13
C LEU A 132 13.87 -2.13 -5.26
N LYS A 133 13.91 -1.45 -6.40
CA LYS A 133 14.77 -1.83 -7.55
C LYS A 133 16.24 -2.03 -7.20
N ARG A 134 16.79 -1.25 -6.25
CA ARG A 134 18.17 -1.38 -5.78
C ARG A 134 18.41 -2.68 -4.98
N LYS A 135 17.36 -3.28 -4.44
CA LYS A 135 17.39 -4.60 -3.79
C LYS A 135 17.20 -5.76 -4.79
N GLY A 136 17.20 -5.49 -6.10
CA GLY A 136 17.03 -6.50 -7.15
C GLY A 136 15.58 -6.89 -7.42
N ILE A 137 14.60 -6.25 -6.76
CA ILE A 137 13.17 -6.51 -6.96
C ILE A 137 12.71 -5.84 -8.26
N LYS A 138 12.10 -6.60 -9.15
CA LYS A 138 11.64 -6.13 -10.48
C LYS A 138 10.19 -6.49 -10.80
N LEU A 139 9.54 -7.23 -9.92
CA LEU A 139 8.17 -7.73 -10.08
C LEU A 139 7.36 -7.47 -8.81
N MET A 140 6.19 -6.89 -8.95
CA MET A 140 5.21 -6.71 -7.88
C MET A 140 4.05 -7.66 -8.17
N GLU A 141 3.74 -8.54 -7.22
CA GLU A 141 2.60 -9.44 -7.33
C GLU A 141 1.57 -9.16 -6.25
N TYR A 142 0.32 -9.04 -6.66
CA TYR A 142 -0.81 -9.09 -5.75
C TYR A 142 -1.32 -10.52 -5.73
N VAL A 143 -1.13 -11.23 -4.62
CA VAL A 143 -1.74 -12.54 -4.40
C VAL A 143 -3.07 -12.31 -3.70
N ILE A 144 -4.14 -12.57 -4.44
CA ILE A 144 -5.49 -12.13 -4.08
C ILE A 144 -6.35 -13.35 -3.81
N THR A 145 -7.18 -13.31 -2.78
CA THR A 145 -8.27 -14.27 -2.63
C THR A 145 -9.60 -13.57 -2.37
N ASP A 146 -10.67 -14.12 -2.93
CA ASP A 146 -12.04 -13.79 -2.56
C ASP A 146 -12.63 -14.82 -1.57
N PHE A 147 -11.75 -15.67 -1.01
CA PHE A 147 -12.05 -16.84 -0.20
C PHE A 147 -12.77 -17.98 -0.92
N SER A 148 -13.02 -17.85 -2.24
CA SER A 148 -13.52 -18.94 -3.09
C SER A 148 -12.41 -19.47 -4.00
N ASP A 149 -11.56 -18.59 -4.51
CA ASP A 149 -10.33 -18.96 -5.22
C ASP A 149 -9.17 -18.00 -4.95
N VAL A 150 -8.03 -18.24 -5.61
CA VAL A 150 -6.81 -17.46 -5.52
C VAL A 150 -6.40 -16.96 -6.90
N TYR A 151 -6.09 -15.68 -6.98
CA TYR A 151 -5.74 -14.96 -8.20
C TYR A 151 -4.39 -14.26 -8.03
N VAL A 152 -3.73 -13.96 -9.15
CA VAL A 152 -2.49 -13.20 -9.17
C VAL A 152 -2.57 -12.11 -10.22
N GLU A 153 -2.24 -10.89 -9.83
CA GLU A 153 -1.88 -9.83 -10.76
C GLU A 153 -0.39 -9.50 -10.62
N SER A 154 0.32 -9.42 -11.74
CA SER A 154 1.78 -9.22 -11.77
C SER A 154 2.14 -7.98 -12.57
N TYR A 155 2.93 -7.09 -11.98
CA TYR A 155 3.36 -5.83 -12.59
C TYR A 155 4.88 -5.71 -12.55
N THR A 156 5.50 -5.38 -13.68
CA THR A 156 6.96 -5.23 -13.78
C THR A 156 7.40 -3.79 -13.56
N LEU A 157 8.71 -3.55 -13.40
CA LEU A 157 9.26 -2.19 -13.29
C LEU A 157 8.99 -1.31 -14.52
N THR A 158 8.64 -1.91 -15.67
CA THR A 158 8.26 -1.19 -16.90
C THR A 158 6.75 -0.96 -17.02
N HIS A 159 5.96 -1.37 -16.03
CA HIS A 159 4.53 -1.09 -16.00
C HIS A 159 4.31 0.44 -16.00
N PRO A 160 3.40 0.97 -16.84
CA PRO A 160 3.13 2.41 -16.88
C PRO A 160 2.68 2.96 -15.52
N ILE A 161 3.27 4.08 -15.11
CA ILE A 161 2.98 4.75 -13.84
C ILE A 161 2.48 6.19 -14.01
N ASP A 162 2.25 6.65 -15.25
CA ASP A 162 1.90 8.04 -15.55
C ASP A 162 0.66 8.51 -14.80
N LYS A 163 -0.35 7.63 -14.68
CA LYS A 163 -1.56 7.92 -13.91
C LYS A 163 -1.24 8.17 -12.43
N GLN A 164 -0.44 7.32 -11.80
CA GLN A 164 -0.07 7.46 -10.39
C GLN A 164 0.78 8.72 -10.16
N LEU A 165 1.67 9.06 -11.09
CA LEU A 165 2.46 10.28 -11.03
C LEU A 165 1.56 11.53 -11.13
N GLU A 166 0.57 11.51 -12.02
CA GLU A 166 -0.42 12.59 -12.14
C GLU A 166 -1.29 12.70 -10.89
N GLU A 167 -1.76 11.57 -10.34
CA GLU A 167 -2.53 11.56 -9.09
C GLU A 167 -1.71 12.11 -7.91
N ILE A 168 -0.39 11.88 -7.86
CA ILE A 168 0.49 12.52 -6.87
C ILE A 168 0.54 14.04 -7.04
N ARG A 169 0.61 14.54 -8.29
CA ARG A 169 0.61 15.99 -8.57
C ARG A 169 -0.71 16.63 -8.15
N LEU A 170 -1.83 16.02 -8.56
CA LEU A 170 -3.18 16.47 -8.19
C LEU A 170 -3.39 16.41 -6.67
N PHE A 171 -2.83 15.41 -6.00
CA PHE A 171 -2.94 15.30 -4.55
C PHE A 171 -2.22 16.45 -3.84
N LYS A 172 -1.05 16.87 -4.32
CA LYS A 172 -0.38 18.07 -3.81
C LYS A 172 -1.27 19.31 -3.96
N THR A 173 -1.87 19.51 -5.13
CA THR A 173 -2.79 20.64 -5.35
C THR A 173 -3.96 20.60 -4.36
N PHE A 174 -4.60 19.45 -4.19
CA PHE A 174 -5.70 19.28 -3.23
C PHE A 174 -5.26 19.65 -1.81
N LEU A 175 -4.07 19.20 -1.38
CA LEU A 175 -3.52 19.50 -0.07
C LEU A 175 -3.25 20.99 0.14
N GLU A 176 -2.79 21.71 -0.88
CA GLU A 176 -2.57 23.16 -0.78
C GLU A 176 -3.89 23.92 -0.70
N GLU A 177 -4.87 23.58 -1.54
CA GLU A 177 -6.21 24.19 -1.53
C GLU A 177 -6.93 24.01 -0.19
N HIS A 178 -6.69 22.88 0.48
CA HIS A 178 -7.32 22.52 1.75
C HIS A 178 -6.36 22.61 2.93
N ARG A 179 -5.21 23.28 2.78
CA ARG A 179 -4.13 23.31 3.78
C ARG A 179 -4.60 23.62 5.20
N PRO A 180 -5.52 24.57 5.46
CA PRO A 180 -6.02 24.85 6.81
C PRO A 180 -6.77 23.68 7.47
N LEU A 181 -7.26 22.73 6.69
CA LEU A 181 -8.02 21.56 7.14
C LEU A 181 -7.13 20.33 7.38
N ILE A 182 -5.87 20.36 6.93
CA ILE A 182 -4.94 19.24 7.06
C ILE A 182 -4.21 19.35 8.40
N THR A 183 -4.58 18.49 9.34
CA THR A 183 -4.05 18.47 10.71
C THR A 183 -2.99 17.40 10.93
N ASP A 184 -2.89 16.41 10.04
CA ASP A 184 -1.86 15.38 10.12
C ASP A 184 -0.48 15.93 9.76
N LYS A 185 0.30 16.15 10.81
CA LYS A 185 1.68 16.67 10.72
C LYS A 185 2.66 15.76 9.97
N LYS A 186 2.28 14.52 9.62
CA LYS A 186 3.16 13.64 8.83
C LYS A 186 3.06 13.91 7.33
N ILE A 187 2.03 14.63 6.87
CA ILE A 187 1.82 14.89 5.43
C ILE A 187 2.83 15.92 4.91
N PHE A 188 3.00 17.03 5.61
CA PHE A 188 3.97 18.06 5.27
C PHE A 188 5.28 17.86 6.05
N VAL A 189 6.41 18.01 5.38
CA VAL A 189 7.74 17.97 6.01
C VAL A 189 8.09 19.38 6.49
N ALA A 190 8.41 19.52 7.77
CA ALA A 190 8.85 20.81 8.29
C ALA A 190 10.31 21.11 7.87
N PRO A 191 10.69 22.39 7.68
CA PRO A 191 12.08 22.75 7.42
C PRO A 191 13.02 22.18 8.50
N GLY A 192 14.04 21.42 8.07
CA GLY A 192 15.02 20.79 8.97
C GLY A 192 14.57 19.48 9.62
N GLU A 193 13.37 18.96 9.30
CA GLU A 193 12.93 17.64 9.76
C GLU A 193 13.66 16.53 8.99
N ASP A 194 14.06 15.47 9.70
CA ASP A 194 14.63 14.26 9.09
C ASP A 194 13.65 13.69 8.05
N THR A 195 14.15 13.40 6.86
CA THR A 195 13.34 12.86 5.78
C THR A 195 13.03 11.38 5.97
N ASP A 196 13.71 10.62 6.84
CA ASP A 196 13.35 9.21 7.08
C ASP A 196 11.95 9.09 7.70
N ALA A 197 11.00 8.51 6.94
CA ALA A 197 9.64 8.33 7.45
C ALA A 197 9.54 7.26 8.55
N ARG A 198 10.60 6.47 8.77
CA ARG A 198 10.73 5.67 9.99
C ARG A 198 11.11 6.61 11.13
N ARG A 199 10.13 7.02 11.92
CA ARG A 199 10.45 7.50 13.27
C ARG A 199 11.11 6.33 14.01
N ARG A 200 12.41 6.42 14.26
CA ARG A 200 13.04 5.59 15.30
C ARG A 200 12.22 5.85 16.57
N PRO A 201 11.82 4.83 17.35
CA PRO A 201 11.34 5.10 18.69
C PRO A 201 12.41 5.96 19.37
N MET A 202 12.01 7.09 19.96
CA MET A 202 12.90 7.76 20.91
C MET A 202 13.25 6.67 21.92
N SER A 203 14.53 6.33 22.01
CA SER A 203 15.04 5.49 23.08
C SER A 203 14.51 6.08 24.38
N GLN A 204 13.63 5.34 25.04
CA GLN A 204 13.39 5.54 26.47
C GLN A 204 14.61 5.01 27.23
#